data_AF-A0A024HGU9-F1
#
_entry.id   AF-A0A024HGU9-F1
#
_cell.length_a   1.000
_cell.length_b   1.000
_cell.length_c   1.000
_cell.angle_alpha   90.00
_cell.angle_beta   90.00
_cell.angle_gamma   90.00
#
_symmetry.space_group_name_H-M   'P 1'
#
loop_
_entity.id
_entity.type
_entity.pdbx_description
1 polymer ?
#
loop_
_entity_poly.entity_id
_entity_poly.type
_entity_poly.pdbx_seq_one_letter_code
_entity_poly.pdbx_strand_id
1 'polypeptide(L)'
;MSPSESVLTPSFFLRHHRQLRGVLIDSQAWFVARDLARLTNSHITERVIQRLDSDQHRRALLAGLRGEVAEEMLVSESGVYALLMVNFYHPENRSLRQWLSNEVLPVLHNAQQHNPHQPRRYFGPALGKQVGLLDWQGALWMRVADAVKLWEARP
;
A
#
# COMPACT_ATOMS: atom_id res chain seq x y z
N MET A 1 -2.27 12.79 21.11
CA MET A 1 -3.01 11.55 20.78
C MET A 1 -3.51 11.68 19.37
N SER A 2 -2.88 10.98 18.43
CA SER A 2 -3.20 11.10 16.99
C SER A 2 -4.34 10.15 16.63
N PRO A 3 -5.33 10.58 15.83
CA PRO A 3 -6.50 9.79 15.50
C PRO A 3 -6.16 8.88 14.32
N SER A 4 -5.86 7.59 14.55
CA SER A 4 -5.98 6.48 13.56
C SER A 4 -5.16 5.24 13.93
N GLU A 5 -5.26 4.73 15.15
CA GLU A 5 -4.93 3.30 15.39
C GLU A 5 -6.12 2.43 14.97
N SER A 6 -6.51 2.56 13.70
CA SER A 6 -7.44 1.63 13.08
C SER A 6 -6.66 0.34 12.83
N VAL A 7 -7.11 -0.76 13.42
CA VAL A 7 -6.53 -2.09 13.14
C VAL A 7 -6.62 -2.35 11.64
N LEU A 8 -5.47 -2.60 11.02
CA LEU A 8 -5.39 -2.84 9.58
C LEU A 8 -5.53 -4.32 9.27
N THR A 9 -6.27 -4.64 8.22
CA THR A 9 -6.38 -6.01 7.70
C THR A 9 -5.31 -6.24 6.62
N PRO A 10 -4.32 -7.11 6.85
CA PRO A 10 -3.29 -7.38 5.87
C PRO A 10 -3.77 -8.35 4.78
N SER A 11 -3.27 -8.16 3.57
CA SER A 11 -3.27 -9.16 2.51
C SER A 11 -2.12 -10.14 2.73
N PHE A 12 -2.37 -11.41 2.44
CA PHE A 12 -1.40 -12.48 2.66
C PHE A 12 -0.89 -13.03 1.32
N PHE A 13 0.42 -13.08 1.17
CA PHE A 13 1.11 -13.61 0.01
C PHE A 13 2.00 -14.78 0.44
N LEU A 14 2.20 -15.76 -0.44
CA LEU A 14 3.01 -16.95 -0.14
C LEU A 14 4.09 -17.13 -1.21
N ARG A 15 5.31 -17.36 -0.77
CA ARG A 15 6.44 -17.70 -1.64
C ARG A 15 7.33 -18.73 -0.96
N HIS A 16 7.57 -19.86 -1.60
CA HIS A 16 8.42 -20.94 -1.06
C HIS A 16 8.04 -21.35 0.38
N HIS A 17 6.73 -21.50 0.65
CA HIS A 17 6.17 -21.78 1.99
C HIS A 17 6.45 -20.70 3.06
N ARG A 18 6.91 -19.52 2.66
CA ARG A 18 7.11 -18.36 3.53
C ARG A 18 6.05 -17.32 3.22
N GLN A 19 5.39 -16.86 4.27
CA GLN A 19 4.30 -15.90 4.17
C GLN A 19 4.84 -14.47 4.21
N LEU A 20 4.23 -13.59 3.41
CA LEU A 20 4.41 -12.15 3.44
C LEU A 20 3.06 -11.48 3.68
N ARG A 21 2.96 -10.72 4.76
CA ARG A 21 1.84 -9.80 5.01
C ARG A 21 2.15 -8.44 4.39
N GLY A 22 1.20 -7.94 3.60
CA GLY A 22 1.24 -6.62 2.99
C GLY A 22 -0.05 -5.86 3.22
N VAL A 23 0.04 -4.55 3.39
CA VAL A 23 -1.11 -3.65 3.56
C VAL A 23 -0.90 -2.40 2.72
N LEU A 24 -1.99 -1.82 2.20
CA LEU A 24 -1.93 -0.53 1.54
C LEU A 24 -2.32 0.56 2.54
N ILE A 25 -1.46 1.57 2.73
CA ILE A 25 -1.72 2.73 3.57
C ILE A 25 -1.43 3.97 2.73
N ASP A 26 -2.39 4.87 2.61
CA ASP A 26 -2.29 6.10 1.81
C ASP A 26 -1.83 5.86 0.35
N SER A 27 -2.33 4.78 -0.26
CA SER A 27 -1.96 4.32 -1.61
C SER A 27 -0.52 3.81 -1.76
N GLN A 28 0.23 3.68 -0.67
CA GLN A 28 1.56 3.09 -0.63
C GLN A 28 1.51 1.67 -0.07
N ALA A 29 2.28 0.75 -0.64
CA ALA A 29 2.39 -0.61 -0.13
C ALA A 29 3.37 -0.67 1.06
N TRP A 30 2.94 -1.38 2.10
CA TRP A 30 3.70 -1.60 3.32
C TRP A 30 3.74 -3.09 3.64
N PHE A 31 4.89 -3.58 4.08
CA PHE A 31 5.16 -4.99 4.30
C PHE A 31 5.68 -5.24 5.70
N VAL A 32 5.32 -6.37 6.30
CA VAL A 32 5.82 -6.72 7.64
C VAL A 32 7.31 -7.08 7.57
N ALA A 33 8.14 -6.36 8.33
CA ALA A 33 9.59 -6.53 8.36
C ALA A 33 10.00 -7.96 8.75
N ARG A 34 9.30 -8.55 9.72
CA ARG A 34 9.53 -9.93 10.16
C ARG A 34 9.31 -10.96 9.05
N ASP A 35 8.34 -10.72 8.20
CA ASP A 35 8.00 -11.62 7.09
C ASP A 35 9.05 -11.50 5.97
N LEU A 36 9.49 -10.27 5.69
CA LEU A 36 10.61 -10.00 4.79
C LEU A 36 11.90 -10.67 5.25
N ALA A 37 12.23 -10.60 6.55
CA ALA A 37 13.40 -11.25 7.14
C ALA A 37 13.40 -12.76 6.88
N ARG A 38 12.23 -13.38 7.02
CA ARG A 38 12.04 -14.79 6.70
C ARG A 38 12.23 -15.03 5.20
N LEU A 39 11.68 -14.20 4.32
CA LEU A 39 11.81 -14.37 2.88
C LEU A 39 13.25 -14.21 2.36
N THR A 40 14.00 -13.27 2.91
CA THR A 40 15.40 -13.01 2.54
C THR A 40 16.40 -13.90 3.27
N ASN A 41 15.92 -14.81 4.14
CA ASN A 41 16.76 -15.59 5.05
C ASN A 41 17.79 -14.72 5.81
N SER A 42 17.38 -13.49 6.14
CA SER A 42 18.27 -12.47 6.68
C SER A 42 17.72 -11.90 7.98
N HIS A 43 18.61 -11.37 8.82
CA HIS A 43 18.21 -10.76 10.09
C HIS A 43 17.90 -9.27 9.91
N ILE A 44 16.64 -8.95 9.58
CA ILE A 44 16.15 -7.56 9.62
C ILE A 44 15.89 -7.21 11.08
N THR A 45 16.92 -6.70 11.76
CA THR A 45 16.84 -6.22 13.14
C THR A 45 16.30 -4.80 13.19
N GLU A 46 15.81 -4.38 14.37
CA GLU A 46 15.32 -3.01 14.57
C GLU A 46 16.39 -1.98 14.20
N ARG A 47 17.68 -2.24 14.47
CA ARG A 47 18.79 -1.38 14.05
C ARG A 47 18.88 -1.18 12.53
N VAL A 48 18.57 -2.21 11.74
CA VAL A 48 18.57 -2.11 10.27
C VAL A 48 17.37 -1.28 9.82
N ILE A 49 16.22 -1.45 10.45
CA ILE A 49 15.00 -0.67 10.15
C ILE A 49 15.22 0.81 10.51
N GLN A 50 15.86 1.11 11.64
CA GLN A 50 16.18 2.48 12.08
C GLN A 50 17.24 3.18 11.20
N ARG A 51 17.89 2.47 10.28
CA ARG A 51 18.75 3.08 9.26
C ARG A 51 17.99 3.51 8.01
N LEU A 52 16.75 3.05 7.86
CA LEU A 52 15.87 3.52 6.80
C LEU A 52 15.39 4.93 7.13
N ASP A 53 14.95 5.65 6.11
CA ASP A 53 14.37 6.97 6.29
C ASP A 53 13.06 6.89 7.09
N SER A 54 12.66 7.99 7.74
CA SER A 54 11.48 8.00 8.61
C SER A 54 10.16 7.70 7.88
N ASP A 55 10.11 7.88 6.56
CA ASP A 55 8.97 7.53 5.69
C ASP A 55 9.00 6.05 5.24
N GLN A 56 10.09 5.34 5.47
CA GLN A 56 10.29 3.97 5.01
C GLN A 56 9.94 2.92 6.04
N HIS A 57 9.71 3.31 7.29
CA HIS A 57 9.32 2.40 8.35
C HIS A 57 8.24 2.99 9.23
N ARG A 58 7.35 2.15 9.76
CA ARG A 58 6.34 2.56 10.75
C ARG A 58 5.89 1.39 11.60
N ARG A 59 5.31 1.68 12.75
CA ARG A 59 4.53 0.70 13.54
C ARG A 59 3.06 0.79 13.15
N ALA A 60 2.39 -0.35 13.11
CA ALA A 60 0.95 -0.42 12.92
C ALA A 60 0.37 -1.68 13.58
N LEU A 61 -0.89 -1.59 14.02
CA LEU A 61 -1.65 -2.73 14.50
C LEU A 61 -2.24 -3.49 13.31
N LEU A 62 -1.87 -4.76 13.17
CA LEU A 62 -2.41 -5.66 12.16
C LEU A 62 -3.34 -6.70 12.78
N ALA A 63 -4.47 -6.96 12.12
CA ALA A 63 -5.30 -8.11 12.41
C ALA A 63 -4.65 -9.39 11.86
N GLY A 64 -4.55 -10.40 12.70
CA GLY A 64 -4.15 -11.76 12.35
C GLY A 64 -5.32 -12.60 11.86
N LEU A 65 -5.03 -13.83 11.45
CA LEU A 65 -6.02 -14.73 10.84
C LEU A 65 -7.06 -15.24 11.83
N ARG A 66 -6.75 -15.30 13.13
CA ARG A 66 -7.66 -15.75 14.19
C ARG A 66 -8.22 -14.59 15.00
N GLY A 67 -8.15 -13.36 14.47
CA GLY A 67 -8.65 -12.14 15.11
C GLY A 67 -7.71 -11.56 16.17
N GLU A 68 -6.51 -12.12 16.36
CA GLU A 68 -5.46 -11.52 17.17
C GLU A 68 -5.02 -10.19 16.57
N VAL A 69 -4.81 -9.17 17.40
CA VAL A 69 -4.25 -7.90 16.95
C VAL A 69 -2.83 -7.81 17.47
N ALA A 70 -1.87 -7.56 16.58
CA ALA A 70 -0.47 -7.43 16.93
C ALA A 70 0.13 -6.14 16.38
N GLU A 71 0.94 -5.47 17.19
CA GLU A 71 1.79 -4.39 16.70
C GLU A 71 2.95 -5.00 15.90
N GLU A 72 3.08 -4.58 14.64
CA GLU A 72 4.11 -5.05 13.73
C GLU A 72 4.91 -3.88 13.17
N MET A 73 6.20 -4.11 12.94
CA MET A 73 7.04 -3.19 12.19
C MET A 73 6.77 -3.37 10.70
N LEU A 74 6.32 -2.30 10.06
CA LEU A 74 6.10 -2.22 8.63
C LEU A 74 7.25 -1.47 7.95
N VAL A 75 7.56 -1.92 6.73
CA VAL A 75 8.51 -1.28 5.83
C VAL A 75 7.78 -0.93 4.54
N SER A 76 7.92 0.30 4.08
CA SER A 76 7.32 0.76 2.83
C SER A 76 7.94 0.06 1.63
N GLU A 77 7.29 0.13 0.47
CA GLU A 77 7.85 -0.34 -0.80
C GLU A 77 9.29 0.18 -1.04
N SER A 78 9.50 1.49 -0.89
CA SER A 78 10.82 2.11 -1.06
C SER A 78 11.85 1.56 -0.06
N GLY A 79 11.45 1.39 1.20
CA GLY A 79 12.27 0.76 2.23
C GLY A 79 12.64 -0.69 1.91
N VAL A 80 11.71 -1.47 1.34
CA VAL A 80 12.00 -2.86 0.92
C VAL A 80 13.05 -2.88 -0.18
N TYR A 81 12.95 -2.02 -1.19
CA TYR A 81 13.98 -1.92 -2.22
C TYR A 81 15.33 -1.47 -1.65
N ALA A 82 15.34 -0.50 -0.73
CA ALA A 82 16.55 -0.08 -0.03
C ALA A 82 17.21 -1.26 0.72
N LEU A 83 16.42 -2.05 1.46
CA LEU A 83 16.91 -3.25 2.13
C LEU A 83 17.48 -4.28 1.15
N LEU A 84 16.77 -4.60 0.07
CA LEU A 84 17.16 -5.64 -0.89
C LEU A 84 18.31 -5.23 -1.82
N MET A 85 18.54 -3.92 -2.01
CA MET A 85 19.60 -3.41 -2.88
C MET A 85 20.85 -3.01 -2.12
N VAL A 86 20.71 -2.39 -0.95
CA VAL A 86 21.83 -1.81 -0.20
C VAL A 86 22.31 -2.75 0.90
N ASN A 87 21.38 -3.27 1.71
CA ASN A 87 21.73 -4.04 2.92
C ASN A 87 21.87 -5.55 2.67
N PHE A 88 21.08 -6.09 1.75
CA PHE A 88 21.05 -7.52 1.43
C PHE A 88 21.25 -7.75 -0.06
N TYR A 89 22.34 -7.21 -0.62
CA TYR A 89 22.66 -7.44 -2.04
C TYR A 89 23.00 -8.92 -2.27
N HIS A 90 22.06 -9.67 -2.83
CA HIS A 90 22.24 -11.08 -3.19
C HIS A 90 21.48 -11.40 -4.48
N PRO A 91 22.03 -12.18 -5.44
CA PRO A 91 21.33 -12.55 -6.67
C PRO A 91 19.98 -13.23 -6.42
N GLU A 92 19.83 -13.98 -5.33
CA GLU A 92 18.55 -14.58 -4.94
C GLU A 92 17.48 -13.52 -4.63
N ASN A 93 17.87 -12.34 -4.13
CA ASN A 93 16.97 -11.23 -3.86
C ASN A 93 16.49 -10.53 -5.12
N ARG A 94 17.11 -10.76 -6.30
CA ARG A 94 16.56 -10.31 -7.59
C ARG A 94 15.22 -10.97 -7.86
N SER A 95 15.11 -12.27 -7.60
CA SER A 95 13.87 -13.02 -7.79
C SER A 95 12.78 -12.54 -6.82
N LEU A 96 13.15 -12.16 -5.59
CA LEU A 96 12.23 -11.59 -4.62
C LEU A 96 11.73 -10.20 -5.06
N ARG A 97 12.62 -9.35 -5.57
CA ARG A 97 12.22 -8.04 -6.14
C ARG A 97 11.22 -8.21 -7.27
N GLN A 98 11.51 -9.09 -8.24
CA GLN A 98 10.60 -9.34 -9.37
C GLN A 98 9.24 -9.85 -8.91
N TRP A 99 9.23 -10.77 -7.95
CA TRP A 99 7.99 -11.27 -7.36
C TRP A 99 7.18 -10.17 -6.67
N LEU A 100 7.84 -9.30 -5.89
CA LEU A 100 7.19 -8.14 -5.28
C LEU A 100 6.59 -7.21 -6.34
N SER A 101 7.37 -6.84 -7.36
CA SER A 101 6.93 -5.90 -8.40
C SER A 101 5.81 -6.43 -9.28
N ASN A 102 5.89 -7.71 -9.68
CA ASN A 102 5.02 -8.26 -10.72
C ASN A 102 3.80 -9.00 -10.17
N GLU A 103 3.88 -9.53 -8.95
CA GLU A 103 2.78 -10.32 -8.37
C GLU A 103 2.18 -9.62 -7.15
N VAL A 104 3.00 -9.20 -6.19
CA VAL A 104 2.50 -8.69 -4.91
C VAL A 104 1.89 -7.31 -5.05
N LEU A 105 2.64 -6.34 -5.59
CA LEU A 105 2.18 -4.95 -5.69
C LEU A 105 0.91 -4.82 -6.55
N PRO A 106 0.79 -5.44 -7.73
CA PRO A 106 -0.43 -5.35 -8.53
C PRO A 106 -1.64 -5.92 -7.81
N VAL A 107 -1.51 -7.07 -7.13
CA VAL A 107 -2.60 -7.66 -6.35
C VAL A 107 -2.98 -6.77 -5.16
N LEU A 108 -2.00 -6.20 -4.47
CA LEU A 108 -2.22 -5.34 -3.31
C LEU A 108 -2.91 -4.03 -3.71
N HIS A 109 -2.53 -3.42 -4.83
CA HIS A 109 -3.22 -2.27 -5.40
C HIS A 109 -4.62 -2.62 -5.94
N ASN A 110 -4.76 -3.78 -6.61
CA ASN A 110 -6.05 -4.23 -7.12
C ASN A 110 -7.03 -4.58 -5.99
N ALA A 111 -6.56 -5.05 -4.84
CA ALA A 111 -7.40 -5.30 -3.67
C ALA A 111 -7.92 -4.01 -3.00
N GLN A 112 -7.25 -2.87 -3.24
CA GLN A 112 -7.71 -1.54 -2.83
C GLN A 112 -8.64 -0.89 -3.85
N GLN A 113 -8.40 -1.12 -5.14
CA GLN A 113 -9.50 -1.19 -6.11
C GLN A 113 -10.44 -2.34 -5.64
N HIS A 114 -11.61 -2.68 -6.16
CA HIS A 114 -12.50 -3.71 -5.56
C HIS A 114 -12.95 -3.53 -4.09
N ASN A 115 -12.37 -2.68 -3.25
CA ASN A 115 -12.97 -2.27 -1.98
C ASN A 115 -14.03 -1.18 -2.28
N PRO A 116 -15.33 -1.52 -2.25
CA PRO A 116 -16.39 -0.60 -2.67
C PRO A 116 -16.56 0.59 -1.73
N HIS A 117 -15.88 0.59 -0.58
CA HIS A 117 -15.99 1.62 0.44
C HIS A 117 -14.96 2.74 0.33
N GLN A 118 -13.97 2.65 -0.57
CA GLN A 118 -12.96 3.70 -0.70
C GLN A 118 -13.30 4.66 -1.85
N PRO A 119 -13.32 5.98 -1.61
CA PRO A 119 -13.60 6.97 -2.64
C PRO A 119 -12.45 6.98 -3.66
N ARG A 120 -12.80 6.79 -4.93
CA ARG A 120 -11.86 6.66 -6.05
C ARG A 120 -11.87 7.92 -6.89
N ARG A 121 -10.71 8.54 -7.11
CA ARG A 121 -10.62 9.65 -8.07
C ARG A 121 -10.58 9.11 -9.49
N TYR A 122 -11.49 9.57 -10.32
CA TYR A 122 -11.59 9.25 -11.73
C TYR A 122 -11.46 10.54 -12.54
N PHE A 123 -10.55 10.60 -13.51
CA PHE A 123 -10.50 11.71 -14.46
C PHE A 123 -11.17 11.25 -15.75
N GLY A 124 -12.22 11.95 -16.16
CA GLY A 124 -12.95 11.60 -17.36
C GLY A 124 -13.79 12.74 -17.92
N PRO A 125 -14.41 12.53 -19.08
CA PRO A 125 -15.24 13.52 -19.72
C PRO A 125 -16.57 13.68 -18.97
N ALA A 126 -16.84 14.88 -18.49
CA ALA A 126 -18.15 15.32 -18.02
C ALA A 126 -18.57 16.56 -18.81
N LEU A 127 -19.74 16.54 -19.46
CA LEU A 127 -20.25 17.65 -20.28
C LEU A 127 -19.20 18.20 -21.28
N GLY A 128 -18.45 17.30 -21.93
CA GLY A 128 -17.46 17.67 -22.95
C GLY A 128 -16.13 18.22 -22.43
N LYS A 129 -15.92 18.30 -21.11
CA LYS A 129 -14.63 18.70 -20.51
C LYS A 129 -14.04 17.58 -19.65
N GLN A 130 -12.71 17.52 -19.59
CA GLN A 130 -11.98 16.65 -18.67
C GLN A 130 -12.07 17.23 -17.25
N VAL A 131 -12.72 16.51 -16.33
CA VAL A 131 -12.90 16.97 -14.95
C VAL A 131 -12.54 15.84 -13.98
N GLY A 132 -11.97 16.22 -12.82
CA GLY A 132 -11.73 15.30 -11.73
C GLY A 132 -13.04 14.91 -11.04
N LEU A 133 -13.43 13.66 -11.21
CA LEU A 133 -14.57 13.01 -10.57
C LEU A 133 -14.10 12.14 -9.40
N LEU A 134 -15.01 11.85 -8.50
CA LEU A 134 -14.82 10.97 -7.36
C LEU A 134 -15.93 9.91 -7.41
N ASP A 135 -15.58 8.69 -7.78
CA ASP A 135 -16.47 7.54 -7.66
C ASP A 135 -16.54 7.12 -6.18
N TRP A 136 -17.74 7.16 -5.62
CA TRP A 136 -18.02 6.69 -4.27
C TRP A 136 -19.36 5.94 -4.26
N GLN A 137 -19.33 4.67 -3.85
CA GLN A 137 -20.49 3.76 -3.79
C GLN A 137 -21.25 3.65 -5.14
N GLY A 138 -20.55 3.78 -6.27
CA GLY A 138 -21.18 3.73 -7.61
C GLY A 138 -21.82 5.05 -8.05
N ALA A 139 -21.65 6.12 -7.26
CA ALA A 139 -22.02 7.48 -7.65
C ALA A 139 -20.76 8.30 -7.99
N LEU A 140 -20.79 9.00 -9.12
CA LEU A 140 -19.74 9.95 -9.50
C LEU A 140 -20.05 11.31 -8.89
N TRP A 141 -19.20 11.74 -7.97
CA TRP A 141 -19.19 13.07 -7.38
C TRP A 141 -18.21 13.97 -8.14
N MET A 142 -18.52 15.26 -8.24
CA MET A 142 -17.58 16.25 -8.76
C MET A 142 -17.38 17.36 -7.73
N ARG A 143 -16.25 18.06 -7.80
CA ARG A 143 -16.06 19.25 -6.97
C ARG A 143 -17.08 20.31 -7.36
N VAL A 144 -17.73 20.93 -6.38
CA VAL A 144 -18.71 22.02 -6.60
C VAL A 144 -18.11 23.15 -7.44
N ALA A 145 -16.84 23.52 -7.20
CA ALA A 145 -16.16 24.54 -7.99
C ALA A 145 -16.05 24.17 -9.48
N ASP A 146 -15.86 22.89 -9.80
CA ASP A 146 -15.79 22.43 -11.18
C ASP A 146 -17.21 22.34 -11.78
N ALA A 147 -18.22 21.96 -10.99
CA ALA A 147 -19.63 22.00 -11.39
C ALA A 147 -20.09 23.41 -11.80
N VAL A 148 -19.74 24.42 -10.98
CA VAL A 148 -20.05 25.83 -11.25
C VAL A 148 -19.40 26.28 -12.55
N LYS A 149 -18.11 25.98 -12.76
CA LYS A 149 -17.40 26.29 -14.02
C LYS A 149 -18.01 25.60 -15.24
N LEU A 150 -18.56 24.39 -15.08
CA LEU A 150 -19.26 23.72 -16.17
C LEU A 150 -20.59 24.39 -16.48
N TRP A 151 -21.30 24.88 -15.46
CA TRP A 151 -22.57 25.56 -15.60
C TRP A 151 -22.43 26.93 -16.27
N GLU A 152 -21.42 27.70 -15.89
CA GLU A 152 -21.12 29.02 -16.47
C GLU A 152 -20.58 28.94 -17.91
N ALA A 153 -20.00 27.80 -18.31
CA ALA A 153 -19.44 27.61 -19.64
C ALA A 153 -20.45 27.09 -20.68
N ARG A 154 -21.75 27.09 -20.34
CA ARG A 154 -22.83 26.71 -21.25
C ARG A 154 -23.30 27.96 -22.00
N PRO A 155 -23.14 28.05 -23.34
CA PRO A 155 -23.64 29.18 -24.13
C PRO A 155 -25.17 29.23 -24.18
#